data_AF-A0A438C5I1-F1
#
_entry.id   AF-A0A438C5I1-F1
#
_cell.length_a   1.000
_cell.length_b   1.000
_cell.length_c   1.000
_cell.angle_alpha   90.00
_cell.angle_beta   90.00
_cell.angle_gamma   90.00
#
_symmetry.space_group_name_H-M   'P 1'
#
loop_
_entity.id
_entity.type
_entity.pdbx_description
1 polymer ?
#
loop_
_entity_poly.entity_id
_entity_poly.type
_entity_poly.pdbx_seq_one_letter_code
_entity_poly.pdbx_strand_id
1 'polypeptide(L)'
;MGKEFIDIILSRTQRQTPTVVHKGYSISRLRQFYMRKVKYTQQNFHEKLSTIIEEFPRLDDIHPFYGDLLHVLYNKDHYKLALGQINTARNLISKIAKDYVKLLKYGDSLYRCKSLKVASLGRMCTVIKRIAPSLAYLEQVRQHMARLPSIDPNTRTILICGYPNVGKSSFINKITRADVDVQPYAFTTKSLFVGHTDYKYLRYQVIDTPGILDRPFEDRNIIEMCSITALAHLRAAVLFFLDISGSCGYSIAAQAALFHSIKSLFMNKPLIIVCNKTDLQPLEGISEEDMKLVMEMKAEAMKTVIGEGGDPLNDEGVLLTMSTLTEEGVVSVKNTACERLLDQRVELKMKSKKMNDCLNRFHVAVPKPRDQKERPPCIPQAVLEGMAKQQAAEKEKRKLERDLEEENGGAGVYSASLKKHYILNNDDWKEDIMPEILDGHNVYDFIDPDVLQRLEELEREEGLRAEEEDDDFEMDGKELTLEEQEALAEIRKKKSLLIQQHRIKKSTAESRPTVPRKFDKERKFTSERMGRQLSALGLDPTLAINRARSKSRGRKRERSLDRGGNDGDVVMDMDVDQPNKKLRARSRSLSRLGPCHGHQVKLLQGRASRTLLKRSRL
;
A
#
# COMPACT_ATOMS: atom_id res chain seq x y z
N MET A 1 -22.17 -27.79 7.53
CA MET A 1 -21.50 -26.83 8.43
C MET A 1 -21.01 -27.39 9.77
N GLY A 2 -21.88 -27.71 10.74
CA GLY A 2 -21.42 -27.98 12.13
C GLY A 2 -20.43 -29.15 12.30
N LYS A 3 -20.50 -30.17 11.45
CA LYS A 3 -19.53 -31.29 11.43
C LYS A 3 -18.18 -30.85 10.84
N GLU A 4 -18.18 -30.26 9.63
CA GLU A 4 -16.93 -29.83 8.97
C GLU A 4 -16.14 -28.83 9.81
N PHE A 5 -16.82 -27.92 10.52
CA PHE A 5 -16.16 -26.98 11.42
C PHE A 5 -15.38 -27.68 12.55
N ILE A 6 -15.92 -28.78 13.09
CA ILE A 6 -15.23 -29.62 14.08
C ILE A 6 -14.05 -30.34 13.41
N ASP A 7 -14.27 -30.93 12.24
CA ASP A 7 -13.26 -31.72 11.54
C ASP A 7 -12.05 -30.87 11.11
N ILE A 8 -12.28 -29.64 10.62
CA ILE A 8 -11.23 -28.65 10.31
C ILE A 8 -10.37 -28.35 11.55
N ILE A 9 -11.00 -28.10 12.71
CA ILE A 9 -10.30 -27.69 13.94
C ILE A 9 -9.58 -28.86 14.60
N LEU A 10 -10.15 -30.06 14.58
CA LEU A 10 -9.48 -31.28 15.05
C LEU A 10 -8.33 -31.69 14.12
N SER A 11 -8.51 -31.63 12.80
CA SER A 11 -7.47 -31.88 11.80
C SER A 11 -6.29 -30.89 11.95
N ARG A 12 -6.58 -29.59 12.09
CA ARG A 12 -5.54 -28.58 12.37
C ARG A 12 -4.83 -28.85 13.70
N THR A 13 -5.57 -29.21 14.76
CA THR A 13 -4.98 -29.62 16.04
C THR A 13 -4.03 -30.81 15.88
N GLN A 14 -4.41 -31.82 15.10
CA GLN A 14 -3.58 -33.00 14.86
C GLN A 14 -2.32 -32.69 14.04
N ARG A 15 -2.42 -31.82 13.03
CA ARG A 15 -1.30 -31.46 12.14
C ARG A 15 -0.30 -30.50 12.79
N GLN A 16 -0.75 -29.50 13.55
CA GLN A 16 0.13 -28.45 14.09
C GLN A 16 0.63 -28.68 15.53
N THR A 17 0.21 -29.76 16.20
CA THR A 17 0.73 -30.11 17.54
C THR A 17 1.35 -31.50 17.54
N PRO A 18 2.49 -31.71 18.25
CA PRO A 18 3.19 -33.00 18.24
C PRO A 18 2.25 -34.15 18.62
N THR A 19 2.42 -35.32 18.00
CA THR A 19 1.48 -36.44 18.08
C THR A 19 1.97 -37.60 18.94
N VAL A 20 3.27 -37.88 18.91
CA VAL A 20 3.89 -39.04 19.58
C VAL A 20 4.20 -38.77 21.05
N VAL A 21 3.86 -39.73 21.92
CA VAL A 21 4.22 -39.78 23.35
C VAL A 21 4.52 -41.22 23.77
N HIS A 22 5.50 -41.40 24.65
CA HIS A 22 5.89 -42.70 25.20
C HIS A 22 5.57 -42.78 26.70
N LYS A 23 5.32 -44.00 27.21
CA LYS A 23 4.97 -44.24 28.61
C LYS A 23 6.07 -43.82 29.60
N GLY A 24 7.35 -43.93 29.20
CA GLY A 24 8.51 -43.56 30.03
C GLY A 24 8.84 -42.06 30.09
N TYR A 25 8.01 -41.18 29.52
CA TYR A 25 8.22 -39.73 29.64
C TYR A 25 7.84 -39.21 31.04
N SER A 26 8.59 -38.23 31.54
CA SER A 26 8.29 -37.58 32.82
C SER A 26 6.88 -36.99 32.83
N ILE A 27 6.20 -37.09 33.98
CA ILE A 27 4.79 -36.67 34.10
C ILE A 27 4.59 -35.18 33.76
N SER A 28 5.58 -34.34 34.04
CA SER A 28 5.59 -32.92 33.62
C SER A 28 5.49 -32.78 32.09
N ARG A 29 6.29 -33.54 31.32
CA ARG A 29 6.26 -33.54 29.85
C ARG A 29 4.92 -34.04 29.31
N LEU A 30 4.33 -35.07 29.94
CA LEU A 30 3.01 -35.59 29.58
C LEU A 30 1.89 -34.56 29.85
N ARG A 31 1.90 -33.91 31.02
CA ARG A 31 0.96 -32.83 31.37
C ARG A 31 1.06 -31.68 30.36
N GLN A 32 2.26 -31.17 30.10
CA GLN A 32 2.50 -30.10 29.12
C GLN A 32 2.03 -30.47 27.71
N PHE A 33 2.31 -31.70 27.24
CA PHE A 33 1.89 -32.18 25.92
C PHE A 33 0.36 -32.11 25.73
N TYR A 34 -0.41 -32.66 26.68
CA TYR A 34 -1.87 -32.63 26.57
C TYR A 34 -2.47 -31.26 26.87
N MET A 35 -1.90 -30.47 27.80
CA MET A 35 -2.30 -29.08 28.01
C MET A 35 -2.13 -28.25 26.73
N ARG A 36 -1.02 -28.44 25.99
CA ARG A 36 -0.80 -27.76 24.70
C ARG A 36 -1.90 -28.12 23.69
N LYS A 37 -2.31 -29.39 23.60
CA LYS A 37 -3.43 -29.79 22.71
C LYS A 37 -4.75 -29.11 23.12
N VAL A 38 -5.13 -29.15 24.40
CA VAL A 38 -6.39 -28.54 24.87
C VAL A 38 -6.41 -27.02 24.65
N LYS A 39 -5.31 -26.32 24.98
CA LYS A 39 -5.18 -24.87 24.73
C LYS A 39 -5.22 -24.54 23.23
N TYR A 40 -4.47 -25.27 22.42
CA TYR A 40 -4.40 -25.03 20.97
C TYR A 40 -5.75 -25.22 20.28
N THR A 41 -6.53 -26.24 20.67
CA THR A 41 -7.90 -26.42 20.13
C THR A 41 -8.84 -25.31 20.61
N GLN A 42 -8.80 -24.91 21.89
CA GLN A 42 -9.60 -23.78 22.36
C GLN A 42 -9.24 -22.47 21.66
N GLN A 43 -7.96 -22.21 21.42
CA GLN A 43 -7.52 -21.03 20.69
C GLN A 43 -8.11 -21.01 19.27
N ASN A 44 -8.03 -22.11 18.52
CA ASN A 44 -8.61 -22.20 17.17
C ASN A 44 -10.15 -22.03 17.17
N PHE A 45 -10.85 -22.62 18.14
CA PHE A 45 -12.29 -22.37 18.31
C PHE A 45 -12.57 -20.90 18.63
N HIS A 46 -11.79 -20.28 19.53
CA HIS A 46 -11.97 -18.89 19.92
C HIS A 46 -11.71 -17.93 18.76
N GLU A 47 -10.62 -18.11 18.02
CA GLU A 47 -10.28 -17.34 16.83
C GLU A 47 -11.43 -17.42 15.81
N LYS A 48 -11.81 -18.63 15.39
CA LYS A 48 -12.85 -18.80 14.36
C LYS A 48 -14.23 -18.30 14.77
N LEU A 49 -14.64 -18.49 16.03
CA LEU A 49 -15.92 -17.95 16.51
C LEU A 49 -15.87 -16.43 16.73
N SER A 50 -14.70 -15.84 17.00
CA SER A 50 -14.55 -14.38 17.10
C SER A 50 -14.58 -13.72 15.73
N THR A 51 -13.89 -14.30 14.74
CA THR A 51 -13.98 -13.87 13.33
C THR A 51 -15.44 -13.81 12.86
N ILE A 52 -16.25 -14.83 13.15
CA ILE A 52 -17.70 -14.82 12.80
C ILE A 52 -18.47 -13.71 13.53
N ILE A 53 -18.10 -13.34 14.77
CA ILE A 53 -18.78 -12.24 15.49
C ILE A 53 -18.33 -10.86 14.97
N GLU A 54 -17.09 -10.75 14.50
CA GLU A 54 -16.45 -9.50 14.09
C GLU A 54 -16.71 -9.16 12.61
N GLU A 55 -16.78 -10.16 11.72
CA GLU A 55 -17.09 -9.97 10.29
C GLU A 55 -18.57 -9.68 10.03
N PHE A 56 -19.47 -10.13 10.91
CA PHE A 56 -20.92 -9.94 10.73
C PHE A 56 -21.37 -8.53 11.16
N PRO A 57 -22.18 -7.84 10.34
CA PRO A 57 -22.65 -6.48 10.63
C PRO A 57 -23.46 -6.39 11.94
N ARG A 58 -23.15 -5.41 12.81
CA ARG A 58 -23.94 -5.07 14.00
C ARG A 58 -25.10 -4.15 13.60
N LEU A 59 -26.31 -4.71 13.52
CA LEU A 59 -27.50 -4.03 12.96
C LEU A 59 -27.88 -2.69 13.61
N ASP A 60 -27.45 -2.43 14.85
CA ASP A 60 -27.79 -1.18 15.57
C ASP A 60 -26.77 -0.05 15.32
N ASP A 61 -25.57 -0.34 14.84
CA ASP A 61 -24.51 0.65 14.60
C ASP A 61 -24.45 1.16 13.14
N ILE A 62 -25.21 0.51 12.25
CA ILE A 62 -25.16 0.75 10.81
C ILE A 62 -26.23 1.79 10.45
N HIS A 63 -26.03 2.48 9.32
CA HIS A 63 -27.02 3.41 8.78
C HIS A 63 -28.44 2.79 8.74
N PRO A 64 -29.49 3.50 9.21
CA PRO A 64 -30.85 2.98 9.36
C PRO A 64 -31.39 2.22 8.15
N PHE A 65 -31.16 2.72 6.92
CA PHE A 65 -31.46 2.01 5.66
C PHE A 65 -31.07 0.53 5.68
N TYR A 66 -29.82 0.21 6.05
CA TYR A 66 -29.33 -1.17 6.09
C TYR A 66 -29.83 -1.91 7.34
N GLY A 67 -29.98 -1.23 8.47
CA GLY A 67 -30.58 -1.83 9.68
C GLY A 67 -31.99 -2.38 9.41
N ASP A 68 -32.81 -1.57 8.75
CA ASP A 68 -34.19 -1.92 8.40
C ASP A 68 -34.28 -2.89 7.22
N LEU A 69 -33.43 -2.74 6.20
CA LEU A 69 -33.36 -3.69 5.08
C LEU A 69 -32.98 -5.10 5.57
N LEU A 70 -32.02 -5.20 6.49
CA LEU A 70 -31.62 -6.46 7.11
C LEU A 70 -32.67 -6.99 8.10
N HIS A 71 -33.44 -6.10 8.76
CA HIS A 71 -34.59 -6.49 9.56
C HIS A 71 -35.68 -7.16 8.69
N VAL A 72 -36.05 -6.55 7.57
CA VAL A 72 -37.02 -7.07 6.59
C VAL A 72 -36.55 -8.40 5.98
N LEU A 73 -35.28 -8.50 5.58
CA LEU A 73 -34.76 -9.69 4.88
C LEU A 73 -34.50 -10.90 5.78
N TYR A 74 -34.02 -10.70 7.02
CA TYR A 74 -33.49 -11.79 7.85
C TYR A 74 -34.16 -11.96 9.22
N ASN A 75 -35.04 -11.03 9.61
CA ASN A 75 -35.54 -10.83 10.97
C ASN A 75 -34.41 -10.51 11.98
N LYS A 76 -34.40 -9.27 12.46
CA LYS A 76 -33.41 -8.71 13.41
C LYS A 76 -33.22 -9.56 14.67
N ASP A 77 -34.29 -10.16 15.19
CA ASP A 77 -34.24 -10.91 16.45
C ASP A 77 -33.63 -12.29 16.26
N HIS A 78 -33.98 -12.99 15.17
CA HIS A 78 -33.38 -14.28 14.85
C HIS A 78 -31.89 -14.14 14.53
N TYR A 79 -31.51 -13.09 13.79
CA TYR A 79 -30.12 -12.73 13.51
C TYR A 79 -29.31 -12.46 14.79
N LYS A 80 -29.82 -11.61 15.69
CA LYS A 80 -29.17 -11.33 16.98
C LYS A 80 -29.10 -12.56 17.88
N LEU A 81 -30.15 -13.39 17.91
CA LEU A 81 -30.17 -14.64 18.67
C LEU A 81 -29.09 -15.62 18.19
N ALA A 82 -28.92 -15.78 16.88
CA ALA A 82 -27.89 -16.65 16.30
C ALA A 82 -26.46 -16.19 16.66
N LEU A 83 -26.16 -14.89 16.52
CA LEU A 83 -24.86 -14.33 16.93
C LEU A 83 -24.65 -14.43 18.47
N GLY A 84 -25.69 -14.22 19.26
CA GLY A 84 -25.67 -14.43 20.71
C GLY A 84 -25.35 -15.87 21.12
N GLN A 85 -25.90 -16.85 20.40
CA GLN A 85 -25.59 -18.28 20.59
C GLN A 85 -24.12 -18.61 20.25
N ILE A 86 -23.54 -17.97 19.22
CA ILE A 86 -22.10 -18.10 18.90
C ILE A 86 -21.23 -17.47 20.00
N ASN A 87 -21.56 -16.27 20.48
CA ASN A 87 -20.80 -15.62 21.55
C ASN A 87 -20.85 -16.40 22.87
N THR A 88 -22.02 -16.93 23.25
CA THR A 88 -22.15 -17.81 24.42
C THR A 88 -21.36 -19.11 24.25
N ALA A 89 -21.38 -19.74 23.06
CA ALA A 89 -20.55 -20.91 22.76
C ALA A 89 -19.04 -20.63 22.86
N ARG A 90 -18.56 -19.50 22.32
CA ARG A 90 -17.15 -19.04 22.44
C ARG A 90 -16.72 -18.95 23.90
N ASN A 91 -17.57 -18.34 24.74
CA ASN A 91 -17.31 -18.20 26.18
C ASN A 91 -17.35 -19.56 26.91
N LEU A 92 -18.29 -20.45 26.55
CA LEU A 92 -18.44 -21.78 27.15
C LEU A 92 -17.24 -22.68 26.82
N ILE A 93 -16.78 -22.71 25.56
CA ILE A 93 -15.55 -23.42 25.15
C ILE A 93 -14.33 -22.91 25.91
N SER A 94 -14.23 -21.60 26.12
CA SER A 94 -13.14 -20.98 26.88
C SER A 94 -13.18 -21.32 28.38
N LYS A 95 -14.38 -21.47 28.97
CA LYS A 95 -14.55 -22.00 30.34
C LYS A 95 -14.11 -23.47 30.43
N ILE A 96 -14.63 -24.34 29.54
CA ILE A 96 -14.24 -25.77 29.46
C ILE A 96 -12.71 -25.92 29.39
N ALA A 97 -12.05 -25.18 28.50
CA ALA A 97 -10.60 -25.26 28.37
C ALA A 97 -9.85 -24.88 29.65
N LYS A 98 -10.25 -23.78 30.31
CA LYS A 98 -9.65 -23.34 31.58
C LYS A 98 -9.78 -24.41 32.65
N ASP A 99 -10.94 -25.03 32.78
CA ASP A 99 -11.18 -26.03 33.83
C ASP A 99 -10.47 -27.36 33.56
N TYR A 100 -10.47 -27.85 32.32
CA TYR A 100 -9.68 -29.03 31.98
C TYR A 100 -8.17 -28.79 32.08
N VAL A 101 -7.68 -27.59 31.74
CA VAL A 101 -6.25 -27.25 31.96
C VAL A 101 -5.89 -27.21 33.45
N LYS A 102 -6.80 -26.80 34.35
CA LYS A 102 -6.61 -26.95 35.80
C LYS A 102 -6.54 -28.43 36.19
N LEU A 103 -7.51 -29.25 35.77
CA LEU A 103 -7.55 -30.69 36.08
C LEU A 103 -6.31 -31.44 35.58
N LEU A 104 -5.80 -31.10 34.38
CA LEU A 104 -4.58 -31.71 33.84
C LEU A 104 -3.32 -31.42 34.68
N LYS A 105 -3.29 -30.39 35.54
CA LYS A 105 -2.14 -30.15 36.45
C LYS A 105 -1.95 -31.29 37.44
N TYR A 106 -3.02 -31.98 37.81
CA TYR A 106 -3.05 -33.06 38.79
C TYR A 106 -3.08 -34.47 38.14
N GLY A 107 -2.85 -34.57 36.83
CA GLY A 107 -2.77 -35.86 36.14
C GLY A 107 -1.57 -36.67 36.61
N ASP A 108 -1.80 -37.85 37.16
CA ASP A 108 -0.80 -38.79 37.68
C ASP A 108 -0.16 -39.67 36.59
N SER A 109 -0.92 -39.99 35.55
CA SER A 109 -0.63 -41.06 34.60
C SER A 109 -0.93 -40.65 33.15
N LEU A 110 -0.27 -41.31 32.20
CA LEU A 110 -0.53 -41.14 30.76
C LEU A 110 -2.02 -41.36 30.43
N TYR A 111 -2.64 -42.38 31.04
CA TYR A 111 -4.04 -42.72 30.83
C TYR A 111 -4.98 -41.60 31.32
N ARG A 112 -4.80 -41.11 32.55
CA ARG A 112 -5.60 -40.01 33.13
C ARG A 112 -5.44 -38.71 32.35
N CYS A 113 -4.23 -38.38 31.88
CA CYS A 113 -4.02 -37.22 31.01
C CYS A 113 -4.68 -37.39 29.63
N LYS A 114 -4.62 -38.59 29.03
CA LYS A 114 -5.26 -38.90 27.74
C LYS A 114 -6.78 -38.81 27.85
N SER A 115 -7.39 -39.35 28.90
CA SER A 115 -8.85 -39.34 29.11
C SER A 115 -9.37 -37.92 29.37
N LEU A 116 -8.70 -37.13 30.21
CA LEU A 116 -9.04 -35.71 30.42
C LEU A 116 -9.00 -34.90 29.12
N LYS A 117 -8.00 -35.12 28.26
CA LYS A 117 -7.91 -34.48 26.93
C LYS A 117 -9.01 -34.93 25.98
N VAL A 118 -9.40 -36.21 25.99
CA VAL A 118 -10.52 -36.70 25.16
C VAL A 118 -11.84 -36.10 25.64
N ALA A 119 -12.08 -36.06 26.95
CA ALA A 119 -13.26 -35.46 27.55
C ALA A 119 -13.37 -33.95 27.27
N SER A 120 -12.25 -33.20 27.35
CA SER A 120 -12.25 -31.76 27.06
C SER A 120 -12.60 -31.47 25.60
N LEU A 121 -11.96 -32.17 24.66
CA LEU A 121 -12.21 -32.01 23.22
C LEU A 121 -13.64 -32.46 22.87
N GLY A 122 -14.11 -33.56 23.45
CA GLY A 122 -15.48 -34.04 23.30
C GLY A 122 -16.51 -32.99 23.73
N ARG A 123 -16.36 -32.40 24.92
CA ARG A 123 -17.27 -31.34 25.40
C ARG A 123 -17.24 -30.10 24.51
N MET A 124 -16.06 -29.68 24.02
CA MET A 124 -15.97 -28.56 23.05
C MET A 124 -16.73 -28.88 21.75
N CYS A 125 -16.58 -30.10 21.22
CA CYS A 125 -17.31 -30.54 20.03
C CYS A 125 -18.82 -30.62 20.25
N THR A 126 -19.28 -31.05 21.43
CA THR A 126 -20.72 -31.06 21.78
C THR A 126 -21.33 -29.66 21.81
N VAL A 127 -20.58 -28.65 22.29
CA VAL A 127 -21.02 -27.24 22.24
C VAL A 127 -21.23 -26.78 20.79
N ILE A 128 -20.28 -27.09 19.89
CA ILE A 128 -20.41 -26.77 18.46
C ILE A 128 -21.58 -27.52 17.81
N LYS A 129 -21.77 -28.81 18.12
CA LYS A 129 -22.92 -29.59 17.62
C LYS A 129 -24.26 -28.96 18.02
N ARG A 130 -24.36 -28.33 19.20
CA ARG A 130 -25.57 -27.64 19.66
C ARG A 130 -25.87 -26.34 18.89
N ILE A 131 -24.85 -25.60 18.44
CA ILE A 131 -25.01 -24.37 17.63
C ILE A 131 -25.00 -24.62 16.11
N ALA A 132 -25.04 -25.88 15.68
CA ALA A 132 -25.09 -26.26 14.27
C ALA A 132 -26.22 -25.60 13.45
N PRO A 133 -27.48 -25.46 13.93
CA PRO A 133 -28.53 -24.79 13.16
C PRO A 133 -28.25 -23.29 12.99
N SER A 134 -27.77 -22.61 14.04
CA SER A 134 -27.43 -21.18 14.01
C SER A 134 -26.30 -20.88 13.03
N LEU A 135 -25.29 -21.77 12.97
CA LEU A 135 -24.21 -21.70 11.97
C LEU A 135 -24.72 -21.95 10.53
N ALA A 136 -25.73 -22.81 10.34
CA ALA A 136 -26.31 -23.05 9.02
C ALA A 136 -27.14 -21.85 8.54
N TYR A 137 -27.95 -21.26 9.41
CA TYR A 137 -28.69 -20.02 9.14
C TYR A 137 -27.74 -18.84 8.83
N LEU A 138 -26.71 -18.62 9.65
CA LEU A 138 -25.76 -17.53 9.40
C LEU A 138 -24.97 -17.70 8.11
N GLU A 139 -24.69 -18.93 7.66
CA GLU A 139 -24.11 -19.14 6.33
C GLU A 139 -25.08 -18.75 5.21
N GLN A 140 -26.37 -19.10 5.31
CA GLN A 140 -27.39 -18.67 4.33
C GLN A 140 -27.48 -17.14 4.27
N VAL A 141 -27.51 -16.49 5.43
CA VAL A 141 -27.48 -15.02 5.55
C VAL A 141 -26.20 -14.45 4.94
N ARG A 142 -25.02 -15.05 5.18
CA ARG A 142 -23.73 -14.62 4.59
C ARG A 142 -23.75 -14.72 3.06
N GLN A 143 -24.26 -15.82 2.51
CA GLN A 143 -24.34 -16.04 1.06
C GLN A 143 -25.31 -15.07 0.39
N HIS A 144 -26.42 -14.72 1.04
CA HIS A 144 -27.37 -13.74 0.52
C HIS A 144 -26.82 -12.31 0.65
N MET A 145 -26.22 -11.94 1.81
CA MET A 145 -25.57 -10.63 2.00
C MET A 145 -24.45 -10.38 1.00
N ALA A 146 -23.67 -11.40 0.64
CA ALA A 146 -22.61 -11.29 -0.37
C ALA A 146 -23.10 -10.98 -1.79
N ARG A 147 -24.42 -11.10 -2.05
CA ARG A 147 -25.07 -10.75 -3.33
C ARG A 147 -25.83 -9.43 -3.29
N LEU A 148 -25.97 -8.79 -2.12
CA LEU A 148 -26.65 -7.51 -2.02
C LEU A 148 -25.81 -6.41 -2.70
N PRO A 149 -26.41 -5.52 -3.49
CA PRO A 149 -25.68 -4.44 -4.14
C PRO A 149 -25.21 -3.40 -3.12
N SER A 150 -24.05 -2.80 -3.37
CA SER A 150 -23.50 -1.72 -2.54
C SER A 150 -24.19 -0.39 -2.84
N ILE A 151 -25.12 0.02 -1.98
CA ILE A 151 -25.83 1.32 -2.04
C ILE A 151 -25.17 2.30 -1.05
N ASP A 152 -24.89 3.53 -1.46
CA ASP A 152 -24.50 4.59 -0.50
C ASP A 152 -25.67 5.56 -0.29
N PRO A 153 -26.34 5.51 0.88
CA PRO A 153 -27.54 6.32 1.16
C PRO A 153 -27.28 7.84 1.16
N ASN A 154 -26.01 8.28 1.22
CA ASN A 154 -25.64 9.70 1.18
C ASN A 154 -25.30 10.20 -0.23
N THR A 155 -24.99 9.30 -1.17
CA THR A 155 -24.69 9.68 -2.57
C THR A 155 -25.93 10.15 -3.32
N ARG A 156 -25.75 10.67 -4.54
CA ARG A 156 -26.85 11.12 -5.40
C ARG A 156 -27.55 9.89 -5.95
N THR A 157 -28.78 9.69 -5.52
CA THR A 157 -29.57 8.51 -5.86
C THR A 157 -30.83 8.92 -6.60
N ILE A 158 -31.19 8.16 -7.63
CA ILE A 158 -32.48 8.22 -8.33
C ILE A 158 -33.17 6.91 -8.03
N LEU A 159 -34.40 6.95 -7.53
CA LEU A 159 -35.18 5.79 -7.14
C LEU A 159 -36.37 5.67 -8.11
N ILE A 160 -36.50 4.52 -8.76
CA ILE A 160 -37.54 4.26 -9.74
C ILE A 160 -38.67 3.46 -9.06
N CYS A 161 -39.87 4.02 -9.01
CA CYS A 161 -41.04 3.44 -8.34
C CYS A 161 -42.27 3.43 -9.27
N GLY A 162 -43.28 2.63 -8.93
CA GLY A 162 -44.49 2.44 -9.73
C GLY A 162 -44.92 0.97 -9.79
N TYR A 163 -46.07 0.71 -10.43
CA TYR A 163 -46.67 -0.63 -10.54
C TYR A 163 -45.73 -1.66 -11.22
N PRO A 164 -45.97 -2.98 -11.06
CA PRO A 164 -45.37 -3.99 -11.92
C PRO A 164 -45.64 -3.71 -13.42
N ASN A 165 -44.78 -4.20 -14.31
CA ASN A 165 -44.96 -4.15 -15.78
C ASN A 165 -45.05 -2.75 -16.45
N VAL A 166 -44.88 -1.64 -15.72
CA VAL A 166 -44.84 -0.27 -16.29
C VAL A 166 -43.54 0.08 -17.01
N GLY A 167 -42.52 -0.80 -17.01
CA GLY A 167 -41.26 -0.62 -17.76
C GLY A 167 -40.06 -0.05 -16.98
N LYS A 168 -40.11 -0.02 -15.63
CA LYS A 168 -39.00 0.46 -14.76
C LYS A 168 -37.65 -0.20 -15.07
N SER A 169 -37.64 -1.53 -15.17
CA SER A 169 -36.43 -2.33 -15.42
C SER A 169 -35.91 -2.16 -16.86
N SER A 170 -36.79 -1.84 -17.82
CA SER A 170 -36.37 -1.45 -19.18
C SER A 170 -35.67 -0.09 -19.19
N PHE A 171 -36.15 0.87 -18.40
CA PHE A 171 -35.56 2.22 -18.30
C PHE A 171 -34.16 2.21 -17.68
N ILE A 172 -33.93 1.43 -16.61
CA ILE A 172 -32.59 1.31 -16.00
C ILE A 172 -31.56 0.69 -16.97
N ASN A 173 -31.95 -0.30 -17.77
CA ASN A 173 -31.09 -0.92 -18.80
C ASN A 173 -30.76 0.04 -19.97
N LYS A 174 -31.61 1.03 -20.25
CA LYS A 174 -31.35 2.06 -21.27
C LYS A 174 -30.46 3.20 -20.76
N ILE A 175 -30.53 3.54 -19.46
CA ILE A 175 -29.80 4.68 -18.86
C ILE A 175 -28.47 4.30 -18.21
N THR A 176 -28.33 3.03 -17.83
CA THR A 176 -27.16 2.49 -17.13
C THR A 176 -26.64 1.26 -17.84
N ARG A 177 -25.44 0.80 -17.46
CA ARG A 177 -24.90 -0.50 -17.92
C ARG A 177 -25.33 -1.67 -17.02
N ALA A 178 -26.43 -1.53 -16.29
CA ALA A 178 -27.03 -2.65 -15.57
C ALA A 178 -27.73 -3.58 -16.56
N ASP A 179 -27.71 -4.87 -16.25
CA ASP A 179 -28.42 -5.91 -16.99
C ASP A 179 -29.46 -6.51 -16.05
N VAL A 180 -30.66 -5.93 -16.06
CA VAL A 180 -31.80 -6.36 -15.24
C VAL A 180 -32.76 -7.15 -16.12
N ASP A 181 -33.14 -8.36 -15.70
CA ASP A 181 -34.11 -9.18 -16.42
C ASP A 181 -35.44 -8.44 -16.63
N VAL A 182 -35.85 -8.31 -17.90
CA VAL A 182 -37.16 -7.76 -18.28
C VAL A 182 -38.03 -8.89 -18.81
N GLN A 183 -39.19 -9.10 -18.17
CA GLN A 183 -40.15 -10.14 -18.52
C GLN A 183 -41.58 -9.60 -18.36
N PRO A 184 -42.57 -10.10 -19.12
CA PRO A 184 -43.93 -9.53 -19.15
C PRO A 184 -44.80 -9.93 -17.94
N TYR A 185 -44.32 -10.79 -17.05
CA TYR A 185 -45.02 -11.17 -15.81
C TYR A 185 -44.59 -10.27 -14.63
N ALA A 186 -45.50 -10.06 -13.68
CA ALA A 186 -45.19 -9.25 -12.49
C ALA A 186 -44.12 -9.90 -11.59
N PHE A 187 -43.44 -9.07 -10.79
CA PHE A 187 -42.39 -9.48 -9.82
C PHE A 187 -41.13 -10.14 -10.43
N THR A 188 -40.78 -9.78 -11.67
CA THR A 188 -39.47 -10.10 -12.27
C THR A 188 -38.31 -9.60 -11.40
N THR A 189 -38.37 -8.35 -10.93
CA THR A 189 -37.45 -7.80 -9.94
C THR A 189 -37.89 -8.13 -8.51
N LYS A 190 -37.14 -9.02 -7.85
CA LYS A 190 -37.40 -9.47 -6.46
C LYS A 190 -36.53 -8.77 -5.40
N SER A 191 -35.50 -8.05 -5.85
CA SER A 191 -34.53 -7.32 -5.04
C SER A 191 -34.32 -5.93 -5.62
N LEU A 192 -33.81 -5.00 -4.81
CA LEU A 192 -33.32 -3.70 -5.31
C LEU A 192 -32.14 -3.96 -6.25
N PHE A 193 -32.19 -3.39 -7.46
CA PHE A 193 -31.05 -3.40 -8.40
C PHE A 193 -30.43 -2.00 -8.48
N VAL A 194 -29.13 -1.93 -8.68
CA VAL A 194 -28.38 -0.67 -8.72
C VAL A 194 -27.61 -0.57 -10.03
N GLY A 195 -27.97 0.44 -10.83
CA GLY A 195 -27.21 0.90 -11.97
C GLY A 195 -26.45 2.18 -11.64
N HIS A 196 -25.43 2.49 -12.43
CA HIS A 196 -24.71 3.76 -12.36
C HIS A 196 -24.84 4.51 -13.68
N THR A 197 -25.06 5.82 -13.58
CA THR A 197 -25.05 6.75 -14.72
C THR A 197 -24.26 7.99 -14.33
N ASP A 198 -23.62 8.62 -15.31
CA ASP A 198 -22.81 9.82 -15.11
C ASP A 198 -23.52 11.02 -15.81
N TYR A 199 -23.67 12.15 -15.11
CA TYR A 199 -24.33 13.37 -15.58
C TYR A 199 -23.63 14.61 -14.99
N LYS A 200 -23.39 15.66 -15.81
CA LYS A 200 -22.58 16.85 -15.44
C LYS A 200 -21.28 16.49 -14.71
N TYR A 201 -20.56 15.47 -15.19
CA TYR A 201 -19.33 14.89 -14.60
C TYR A 201 -19.47 14.32 -13.18
N LEU A 202 -20.70 14.09 -12.71
CA LEU A 202 -21.00 13.50 -11.41
C LEU A 202 -21.63 12.12 -11.60
N ARG A 203 -21.25 11.17 -10.74
CA ARG A 203 -21.86 9.84 -10.69
C ARG A 203 -23.14 9.84 -9.87
N TYR A 204 -24.17 9.23 -10.43
CA TYR A 204 -25.47 8.98 -9.81
C TYR A 204 -25.69 7.47 -9.67
N GLN A 205 -26.33 7.06 -8.57
CA GLN A 205 -26.84 5.71 -8.37
C GLN A 205 -28.30 5.69 -8.83
N VAL A 206 -28.66 4.81 -9.76
CA VAL A 206 -30.04 4.59 -10.19
C VAL A 206 -30.49 3.27 -9.58
N ILE A 207 -31.54 3.30 -8.77
CA ILE A 207 -32.03 2.13 -8.04
C ILE A 207 -33.41 1.76 -8.59
N ASP A 208 -33.51 0.57 -9.18
CA ASP A 208 -34.79 -0.01 -9.56
C ASP A 208 -35.41 -0.69 -8.34
N THR A 209 -36.69 -0.38 -8.08
CA THR A 209 -37.44 -0.98 -6.98
C THR A 209 -38.41 -2.03 -7.50
N PRO A 210 -38.55 -3.18 -6.82
CA PRO A 210 -39.66 -4.08 -7.05
C PRO A 210 -40.99 -3.34 -7.07
N GLY A 211 -41.85 -3.70 -8.04
CA GLY A 211 -43.15 -3.07 -8.22
C GLY A 211 -43.99 -3.15 -6.94
N ILE A 212 -44.48 -1.98 -6.50
CA ILE A 212 -45.31 -1.85 -5.31
C ILE A 212 -46.78 -1.99 -5.75
N LEU A 213 -47.58 -2.75 -5.00
CA LEU A 213 -49.03 -2.78 -5.15
C LEU A 213 -49.70 -1.98 -4.04
N ASP A 214 -50.89 -1.43 -4.32
CA ASP A 214 -51.68 -0.74 -3.31
C ASP A 214 -52.34 -1.75 -2.37
N ARG A 215 -51.71 -1.94 -1.19
CA ARG A 215 -52.13 -2.84 -0.12
C ARG A 215 -51.87 -2.19 1.24
N PRO A 216 -52.65 -2.52 2.30
CA PRO A 216 -52.34 -2.11 3.67
C PRO A 216 -50.90 -2.49 4.04
N PHE A 217 -50.19 -1.66 4.81
CA PHE A 217 -48.78 -1.88 5.15
C PHE A 217 -48.52 -3.23 5.86
N GLU A 218 -49.51 -3.74 6.60
CA GLU A 218 -49.43 -5.00 7.34
C GLU A 218 -49.45 -6.24 6.43
N ASP A 219 -50.10 -6.15 5.26
CA ASP A 219 -50.25 -7.25 4.27
C ASP A 219 -49.19 -7.23 3.15
N ARG A 220 -48.18 -6.35 3.26
CA ARG A 220 -47.14 -6.19 2.22
C ARG A 220 -46.07 -7.27 2.30
N ASN A 221 -45.66 -7.77 1.14
CA ASN A 221 -44.64 -8.79 1.03
C ASN A 221 -43.25 -8.23 1.40
N ILE A 222 -42.33 -9.11 1.80
CA ILE A 222 -40.90 -8.79 2.06
C ILE A 222 -40.29 -7.96 0.91
N ILE A 223 -40.65 -8.31 -0.34
CA ILE A 223 -40.19 -7.64 -1.56
C ILE A 223 -40.70 -6.18 -1.63
N GLU A 224 -41.97 -5.94 -1.32
CA GLU A 224 -42.58 -4.60 -1.32
C GLU A 224 -42.06 -3.76 -0.15
N MET A 225 -41.85 -4.39 1.01
CA MET A 225 -41.22 -3.76 2.17
C MET A 225 -39.79 -3.29 1.87
N CYS A 226 -39.01 -4.02 1.08
CA CYS A 226 -37.69 -3.55 0.62
C CYS A 226 -37.78 -2.26 -0.20
N SER A 227 -38.77 -2.14 -1.10
CA SER A 227 -39.03 -0.90 -1.86
C SER A 227 -39.41 0.26 -0.93
N ILE A 228 -40.20 -0.01 0.12
CA ILE A 228 -40.61 1.00 1.12
C ILE A 228 -39.41 1.44 1.98
N THR A 229 -38.55 0.51 2.41
CA THR A 229 -37.32 0.85 3.17
C THR A 229 -36.38 1.73 2.35
N ALA A 230 -36.25 1.46 1.05
CA ALA A 230 -35.52 2.33 0.12
C ALA A 230 -36.19 3.71 -0.02
N LEU A 231 -37.52 3.73 -0.24
CA LEU A 231 -38.31 4.95 -0.33
C LEU A 231 -38.27 5.81 0.94
N ALA A 232 -38.19 5.22 2.13
CA ALA A 232 -38.11 5.95 3.38
C ALA A 232 -36.72 6.57 3.60
N HIS A 233 -35.67 5.74 3.61
CA HIS A 233 -34.35 6.15 4.11
C HIS A 233 -33.43 6.81 3.08
N LEU A 234 -33.62 6.58 1.77
CA LEU A 234 -32.74 7.13 0.75
C LEU A 234 -33.08 8.59 0.44
N ARG A 235 -32.04 9.46 0.42
CA ARG A 235 -32.15 10.86 -0.03
C ARG A 235 -32.05 10.94 -1.55
N ALA A 236 -33.07 10.40 -2.22
CA ALA A 236 -33.13 10.22 -3.66
C ALA A 236 -34.13 11.17 -4.33
N ALA A 237 -33.93 11.44 -5.62
CA ALA A 237 -35.03 11.84 -6.49
C ALA A 237 -35.91 10.63 -6.78
N VAL A 238 -37.23 10.79 -6.75
CA VAL A 238 -38.17 9.71 -7.01
C VAL A 238 -38.78 9.90 -8.39
N LEU A 239 -38.61 8.88 -9.24
CA LEU A 239 -39.31 8.75 -10.52
C LEU A 239 -40.50 7.82 -10.32
N PHE A 240 -41.72 8.36 -10.40
CA PHE A 240 -42.93 7.56 -10.36
C PHE A 240 -43.38 7.23 -11.80
N PHE A 241 -43.23 5.96 -12.19
CA PHE A 241 -43.60 5.48 -13.51
C PHE A 241 -45.09 5.12 -13.56
N LEU A 242 -45.79 5.78 -14.48
CA LEU A 242 -47.17 5.52 -14.88
C LEU A 242 -47.17 4.84 -16.26
N ASP A 243 -48.01 3.82 -16.44
CA ASP A 243 -48.34 3.27 -17.75
C ASP A 243 -49.70 3.80 -18.21
N ILE A 244 -49.70 4.59 -19.29
CA ILE A 244 -50.92 5.14 -19.90
C ILE A 244 -51.70 4.04 -20.60
N SER A 245 -51.02 3.10 -21.28
CA SER A 245 -51.62 2.26 -22.32
C SER A 245 -52.49 1.11 -21.78
N GLY A 246 -52.64 0.98 -20.46
CA GLY A 246 -53.27 -0.15 -19.77
C GLY A 246 -52.53 -1.49 -19.91
N SER A 247 -51.41 -1.56 -20.64
CA SER A 247 -50.74 -2.83 -20.98
C SER A 247 -50.03 -3.49 -19.79
N CYS A 248 -49.84 -2.78 -18.67
CA CYS A 248 -49.40 -3.35 -17.40
C CYS A 248 -50.45 -4.27 -16.73
N GLY A 249 -51.71 -4.25 -17.18
CA GLY A 249 -52.81 -5.02 -16.59
C GLY A 249 -53.56 -4.31 -15.45
N TYR A 250 -53.29 -3.02 -15.22
CA TYR A 250 -53.94 -2.19 -14.20
C TYR A 250 -54.41 -0.86 -14.79
N SER A 251 -55.53 -0.32 -14.28
CA SER A 251 -56.06 0.99 -14.71
C SER A 251 -55.22 2.14 -14.17
N ILE A 252 -55.30 3.31 -14.83
CA ILE A 252 -54.64 4.54 -14.38
C ILE A 252 -55.16 4.95 -12.98
N ALA A 253 -56.46 4.79 -12.71
CA ALA A 253 -57.04 5.00 -11.37
C ALA A 253 -56.38 4.16 -10.26
N ALA A 254 -56.05 2.89 -10.51
CA ALA A 254 -55.33 2.06 -9.54
C ALA A 254 -53.88 2.56 -9.34
N GLN A 255 -53.23 3.01 -10.41
CA GLN A 255 -51.89 3.60 -10.35
C GLN A 255 -51.87 4.93 -9.56
N ALA A 256 -52.91 5.75 -9.69
CA ALA A 256 -53.11 6.98 -8.90
C ALA A 256 -53.40 6.67 -7.42
N ALA A 257 -54.23 5.66 -7.11
CA ALA A 257 -54.50 5.24 -5.73
C ALA A 257 -53.21 4.87 -4.97
N LEU A 258 -52.32 4.09 -5.59
CA LEU A 258 -51.00 3.79 -5.04
C LEU A 258 -50.17 5.07 -4.80
N PHE A 259 -50.17 6.00 -5.75
CA PHE A 259 -49.41 7.25 -5.62
C PHE A 259 -49.85 8.03 -4.38
N HIS A 260 -51.17 8.18 -4.16
CA HIS A 260 -51.70 8.85 -2.97
C HIS A 260 -51.41 8.05 -1.68
N SER A 261 -51.39 6.70 -1.71
CA SER A 261 -51.11 5.87 -0.53
C SER A 261 -49.65 5.92 -0.08
N ILE A 262 -48.68 6.09 -1.02
CA ILE A 262 -47.24 6.23 -0.71
C ILE A 262 -46.76 7.68 -0.64
N LYS A 263 -47.62 8.67 -0.92
CA LYS A 263 -47.35 10.11 -0.93
C LYS A 263 -46.57 10.63 0.28
N SER A 264 -46.87 10.12 1.47
CA SER A 264 -46.21 10.50 2.73
C SER A 264 -44.70 10.16 2.74
N LEU A 265 -44.25 9.19 1.95
CA LEU A 265 -42.85 8.79 1.82
C LEU A 265 -42.04 9.73 0.91
N PHE A 266 -42.70 10.59 0.13
CA PHE A 266 -42.08 11.53 -0.80
C PHE A 266 -41.72 12.89 -0.17
N MET A 267 -42.01 13.10 1.13
CA MET A 267 -41.66 14.34 1.82
C MET A 267 -40.14 14.61 1.77
N ASN A 268 -39.77 15.85 1.44
CA ASN A 268 -38.40 16.34 1.27
C ASN A 268 -37.60 15.65 0.14
N LYS A 269 -38.29 15.14 -0.89
CA LYS A 269 -37.69 14.45 -2.05
C LYS A 269 -38.24 15.00 -3.36
N PRO A 270 -37.40 15.32 -4.36
CA PRO A 270 -37.87 15.81 -5.63
C PRO A 270 -38.56 14.67 -6.39
N LEU A 271 -39.83 14.90 -6.73
CA LEU A 271 -40.73 13.94 -7.36
C LEU A 271 -40.95 14.32 -8.83
N ILE A 272 -40.90 13.32 -9.71
CA ILE A 272 -41.18 13.45 -11.15
C ILE A 272 -42.10 12.29 -11.53
N ILE A 273 -43.17 12.61 -12.25
CA ILE A 273 -44.10 11.64 -12.81
C ILE A 273 -43.70 11.38 -14.25
N VAL A 274 -43.54 10.10 -14.56
CA VAL A 274 -42.99 9.63 -15.84
C VAL A 274 -44.04 8.74 -16.49
N CYS A 275 -44.69 9.25 -17.52
CA CYS A 275 -45.65 8.51 -18.32
C CYS A 275 -44.90 7.72 -19.40
N ASN A 276 -44.87 6.40 -19.24
CA ASN A 276 -44.19 5.48 -20.14
C ASN A 276 -45.17 4.83 -21.15
N LYS A 277 -44.61 4.23 -22.20
CA LYS A 277 -45.32 3.54 -23.30
C LYS A 277 -46.18 4.47 -24.18
N THR A 278 -45.73 5.71 -24.38
CA THR A 278 -46.45 6.69 -25.21
C THR A 278 -46.47 6.34 -26.70
N ASP A 279 -45.68 5.35 -27.12
CA ASP A 279 -45.74 4.70 -28.44
C ASP A 279 -47.04 3.91 -28.68
N LEU A 280 -47.65 3.37 -27.62
CA LEU A 280 -48.93 2.66 -27.70
C LEU A 280 -50.12 3.60 -27.56
N GLN A 281 -50.02 4.61 -26.68
CA GLN A 281 -51.06 5.61 -26.47
C GLN A 281 -50.43 6.96 -26.06
N PRO A 282 -50.57 8.01 -26.88
CA PRO A 282 -50.06 9.34 -26.55
C PRO A 282 -50.88 9.99 -25.43
N LEU A 283 -50.27 10.92 -24.70
CA LEU A 283 -50.89 11.63 -23.56
C LEU A 283 -52.19 12.36 -23.94
N GLU A 284 -52.28 12.85 -25.18
CA GLU A 284 -53.45 13.54 -25.73
C GLU A 284 -54.64 12.60 -26.03
N GLY A 285 -54.39 11.30 -26.16
CA GLY A 285 -55.40 10.28 -26.50
C GLY A 285 -56.01 9.58 -25.27
N ILE A 286 -55.98 10.22 -24.10
CA ILE A 286 -56.45 9.69 -22.81
C ILE A 286 -57.88 10.17 -22.54
N SER A 287 -58.65 9.42 -21.73
CA SER A 287 -59.96 9.86 -21.24
C SER A 287 -59.83 11.16 -20.40
N GLU A 288 -60.87 12.01 -20.40
CA GLU A 288 -60.87 13.21 -19.58
C GLU A 288 -60.80 12.91 -18.06
N GLU A 289 -61.24 11.73 -17.64
CA GLU A 289 -61.22 11.29 -16.23
C GLU A 289 -59.80 10.92 -15.81
N ASP A 290 -59.12 10.08 -16.60
CA ASP A 290 -57.74 9.69 -16.34
C ASP A 290 -56.78 10.89 -16.47
N MET A 291 -57.04 11.81 -17.40
CA MET A 291 -56.25 13.04 -17.52
C MET A 291 -56.39 13.94 -16.29
N LYS A 292 -57.59 14.02 -15.67
CA LYS A 292 -57.78 14.74 -14.39
C LYS A 292 -56.96 14.09 -13.27
N LEU A 293 -56.91 12.76 -13.19
CA LEU A 293 -56.08 12.04 -12.22
C LEU A 293 -54.57 12.32 -12.42
N VAL A 294 -54.09 12.30 -13.67
CA VAL A 294 -52.68 12.63 -13.97
C VAL A 294 -52.36 14.09 -13.63
N MET A 295 -53.28 15.03 -13.89
CA MET A 295 -53.14 16.43 -13.49
C MET A 295 -53.17 16.62 -11.96
N GLU A 296 -53.99 15.85 -11.24
CA GLU A 296 -54.00 15.85 -9.77
C GLU A 296 -52.65 15.37 -9.22
N MET A 297 -52.13 14.24 -9.70
CA MET A 297 -50.81 13.74 -9.35
C MET A 297 -49.71 14.78 -9.65
N LYS A 298 -49.77 15.47 -10.82
CA LYS A 298 -48.85 16.57 -11.17
C LYS A 298 -48.93 17.71 -10.16
N ALA A 299 -50.13 18.13 -9.77
CA ALA A 299 -50.33 19.18 -8.77
C ALA A 299 -49.82 18.77 -7.37
N GLU A 300 -49.95 17.50 -7.00
CA GLU A 300 -49.37 16.96 -5.75
C GLU A 300 -47.84 16.94 -5.79
N ALA A 301 -47.24 16.53 -6.92
CA ALA A 301 -45.79 16.58 -7.12
C ALA A 301 -45.25 18.01 -7.15
N MET A 302 -46.04 19.01 -7.59
CA MET A 302 -45.67 20.42 -7.43
C MET A 302 -45.72 20.89 -5.97
N LYS A 303 -46.72 20.46 -5.19
CA LYS A 303 -46.81 20.81 -3.76
C LYS A 303 -45.61 20.32 -2.95
N THR A 304 -45.03 19.16 -3.29
CA THR A 304 -43.80 18.68 -2.62
C THR A 304 -42.57 19.51 -2.96
N VAL A 305 -42.57 20.25 -4.07
CA VAL A 305 -41.49 21.18 -4.47
C VAL A 305 -41.66 22.56 -3.82
N ILE A 306 -42.88 23.09 -3.76
CA ILE A 306 -43.17 24.45 -3.25
C ILE A 306 -42.80 24.59 -1.75
N GLY A 307 -42.88 23.51 -0.97
CA GLY A 307 -42.54 23.51 0.45
C GLY A 307 -41.06 23.80 0.77
N GLU A 308 -40.15 23.69 -0.20
CA GLU A 308 -38.70 23.90 0.02
C GLU A 308 -38.15 25.18 -0.64
N GLY A 309 -38.97 25.99 -1.32
CA GLY A 309 -38.59 27.31 -1.82
C GLY A 309 -37.99 27.38 -3.23
N GLY A 310 -38.24 26.37 -4.07
CA GLY A 310 -37.92 26.45 -5.50
C GLY A 310 -38.88 27.37 -6.27
N ASP A 311 -38.35 28.08 -7.28
CA ASP A 311 -39.18 28.90 -8.17
C ASP A 311 -40.25 28.05 -8.89
N PRO A 312 -41.52 28.51 -8.97
CA PRO A 312 -42.62 27.76 -9.59
C PRO A 312 -42.57 27.74 -11.13
N LEU A 313 -41.44 28.08 -11.76
CA LEU A 313 -41.39 28.41 -13.19
C LEU A 313 -41.33 27.20 -14.16
N ASN A 314 -41.00 25.99 -13.69
CA ASN A 314 -40.75 24.81 -14.55
C ASN A 314 -41.87 23.76 -14.47
N ASP A 315 -43.07 24.16 -14.87
CA ASP A 315 -44.29 23.31 -14.92
C ASP A 315 -44.15 22.10 -15.86
N GLU A 316 -43.38 22.25 -16.96
CA GLU A 316 -43.09 21.18 -17.93
C GLU A 316 -42.13 20.10 -17.38
N GLY A 317 -41.37 20.38 -16.31
CA GLY A 317 -40.37 19.44 -15.80
C GLY A 317 -40.91 18.38 -14.82
N VAL A 318 -42.20 18.44 -14.45
CA VAL A 318 -42.80 17.58 -13.42
C VAL A 318 -43.43 16.33 -14.00
N LEU A 319 -44.08 16.47 -15.16
CA LEU A 319 -44.77 15.42 -15.90
C LEU A 319 -44.05 15.24 -17.22
N LEU A 320 -43.42 14.09 -17.41
CA LEU A 320 -42.64 13.79 -18.61
C LEU A 320 -43.16 12.53 -19.30
N THR A 321 -43.28 12.61 -20.62
CA THR A 321 -43.60 11.47 -21.50
C THR A 321 -42.32 10.80 -21.98
N MET A 322 -42.35 9.47 -22.12
CA MET A 322 -41.26 8.70 -22.71
C MET A 322 -41.73 7.36 -23.27
N SER A 323 -40.93 6.79 -24.17
CA SER A 323 -41.02 5.39 -24.56
C SER A 323 -39.67 4.71 -24.46
N THR A 324 -39.63 3.55 -23.80
CA THR A 324 -38.44 2.69 -23.82
C THR A 324 -38.24 1.94 -25.14
N LEU A 325 -39.22 1.96 -26.05
CA LEU A 325 -39.16 1.29 -27.35
C LEU A 325 -38.57 2.20 -28.43
N THR A 326 -39.05 3.45 -28.55
CA THR A 326 -38.50 4.45 -29.49
C THR A 326 -37.28 5.20 -28.94
N GLU A 327 -36.99 5.04 -27.65
CA GLU A 327 -35.97 5.76 -26.87
C GLU A 327 -36.23 7.28 -26.70
N GLU A 328 -37.37 7.77 -27.17
CA GLU A 328 -37.82 9.15 -27.01
C GLU A 328 -38.13 9.44 -25.53
N GLY A 329 -37.74 10.63 -25.07
CA GLY A 329 -37.94 11.08 -23.68
C GLY A 329 -37.03 10.43 -22.62
N VAL A 330 -36.37 9.31 -22.90
CA VAL A 330 -35.53 8.59 -21.92
C VAL A 330 -34.42 9.49 -21.35
N VAL A 331 -33.74 10.23 -22.22
CA VAL A 331 -32.63 11.11 -21.82
C VAL A 331 -33.11 12.39 -21.15
N SER A 332 -34.26 12.95 -21.53
CA SER A 332 -34.82 14.15 -20.87
C SER A 332 -35.25 13.82 -19.44
N VAL A 333 -35.97 12.72 -19.22
CA VAL A 333 -36.33 12.23 -17.86
C VAL A 333 -35.09 12.07 -16.98
N LYS A 334 -34.04 11.43 -17.51
CA LYS A 334 -32.76 11.28 -16.78
C LYS A 334 -32.17 12.65 -16.40
N ASN A 335 -32.09 13.57 -17.35
CA ASN A 335 -31.45 14.87 -17.16
C ASN A 335 -32.22 15.72 -16.13
N THR A 336 -33.54 15.85 -16.29
CA THR A 336 -34.42 16.59 -15.37
C THR A 336 -34.37 16.03 -13.95
N ALA A 337 -34.29 14.70 -13.79
CA ALA A 337 -34.12 14.06 -12.49
C ALA A 337 -32.76 14.35 -11.84
N CYS A 338 -31.68 14.30 -12.64
CA CYS A 338 -30.34 14.60 -12.15
C CYS A 338 -30.17 16.07 -11.76
N GLU A 339 -30.82 16.98 -12.51
CA GLU A 339 -30.81 18.43 -12.31
C GLU A 339 -31.59 18.83 -11.06
N ARG A 340 -32.87 18.44 -10.93
CA ARG A 340 -33.67 18.71 -9.72
C ARG A 340 -33.01 18.19 -8.44
N LEU A 341 -32.39 17.00 -8.48
CA LEU A 341 -31.64 16.46 -7.34
C LEU A 341 -30.35 17.23 -7.04
N LEU A 342 -29.72 17.81 -8.08
CA LEU A 342 -28.54 18.65 -7.92
C LEU A 342 -28.93 19.98 -7.27
N ASP A 343 -29.99 20.63 -7.74
CA ASP A 343 -30.44 21.93 -7.26
C ASP A 343 -30.83 21.87 -5.77
N GLN A 344 -31.68 20.92 -5.38
CA GLN A 344 -32.05 20.70 -3.97
C GLN A 344 -30.80 20.43 -3.10
N ARG A 345 -29.83 19.65 -3.60
CA ARG A 345 -28.58 19.37 -2.87
C ARG A 345 -27.62 20.56 -2.82
N VAL A 346 -27.61 21.41 -3.84
CA VAL A 346 -26.86 22.67 -3.84
C VAL A 346 -27.48 23.62 -2.84
N GLU A 347 -28.79 23.77 -2.79
CA GLU A 347 -29.48 24.64 -1.83
C GLU A 347 -29.24 24.21 -0.37
N LEU A 348 -29.39 22.91 -0.07
CA LEU A 348 -29.01 22.33 1.23
C LEU A 348 -27.52 22.52 1.57
N LYS A 349 -26.66 22.62 0.56
CA LYS A 349 -25.23 22.90 0.71
C LYS A 349 -24.92 24.38 0.91
N MET A 350 -25.68 25.29 0.27
CA MET A 350 -25.61 26.74 0.49
C MET A 350 -26.05 27.10 1.92
N LYS A 351 -27.10 26.44 2.44
CA LYS A 351 -27.53 26.50 3.85
C LYS A 351 -26.46 25.96 4.84
N SER A 352 -25.36 25.35 4.36
CA SER A 352 -24.31 24.74 5.18
C SER A 352 -23.03 25.56 5.26
N LYS A 353 -22.46 25.72 6.47
CA LYS A 353 -21.16 26.36 6.70
C LYS A 353 -19.99 25.77 5.90
N LYS A 354 -20.13 24.52 5.43
CA LYS A 354 -19.14 23.80 4.57
C LYS A 354 -19.01 24.36 3.14
N MET A 355 -19.74 25.42 2.78
CA MET A 355 -19.51 26.15 1.53
C MET A 355 -18.18 26.91 1.57
N ASN A 356 -17.86 27.55 2.71
CA ASN A 356 -16.71 28.46 2.84
C ASN A 356 -15.38 27.78 2.50
N ASP A 357 -15.20 26.52 2.93
CA ASP A 357 -14.02 25.69 2.63
C ASP A 357 -13.79 25.49 1.11
N CYS A 358 -14.86 25.60 0.31
CA CYS A 358 -14.84 25.38 -1.13
C CYS A 358 -14.84 26.67 -1.97
N LEU A 359 -15.10 27.85 -1.39
CA LEU A 359 -15.21 29.11 -2.14
C LEU A 359 -13.96 29.40 -2.99
N ASN A 360 -12.78 29.12 -2.46
CA ASN A 360 -11.49 29.28 -3.15
C ASN A 360 -11.37 28.43 -4.44
N ARG A 361 -12.19 27.38 -4.62
CA ARG A 361 -12.22 26.56 -5.84
C ARG A 361 -13.20 27.07 -6.89
N PHE A 362 -14.22 27.82 -6.47
CA PHE A 362 -15.20 28.45 -7.38
C PHE A 362 -14.71 29.82 -7.88
N HIS A 363 -13.87 30.50 -7.11
CA HIS A 363 -13.30 31.79 -7.48
C HIS A 363 -12.26 31.65 -8.61
N VAL A 364 -12.66 31.97 -9.84
CA VAL A 364 -11.75 32.14 -10.98
C VAL A 364 -11.00 33.46 -10.82
N ALA A 365 -9.67 33.41 -10.72
CA ALA A 365 -8.84 34.60 -10.58
C ALA A 365 -8.77 35.37 -11.90
N VAL A 366 -9.44 36.54 -11.96
CA VAL A 366 -9.32 37.48 -13.09
C VAL A 366 -8.02 38.27 -12.95
N PRO A 367 -7.06 38.17 -13.89
CA PRO A 367 -5.80 38.89 -13.82
C PRO A 367 -6.04 40.39 -14.02
N LYS A 368 -5.52 41.23 -13.12
CA LYS A 368 -5.51 42.69 -13.30
C LYS A 368 -4.44 43.06 -14.34
N PRO A 369 -4.71 43.99 -15.28
CA PRO A 369 -3.72 44.44 -16.24
C PRO A 369 -2.58 45.14 -15.48
N ARG A 370 -1.35 44.66 -15.70
CA ARG A 370 -0.12 45.18 -15.08
C ARG A 370 0.66 46.09 -16.03
N ASP A 371 0.88 45.60 -17.25
CA ASP A 371 1.67 46.25 -18.30
C ASP A 371 0.86 46.23 -19.61
N GLN A 372 1.12 47.15 -20.54
CA GLN A 372 0.47 47.18 -21.88
C GLN A 372 1.04 46.15 -22.89
N LYS A 373 1.82 45.17 -22.43
CA LYS A 373 2.43 44.16 -23.31
C LYS A 373 1.51 42.98 -23.53
N GLU A 374 1.04 42.80 -24.76
CA GLU A 374 0.26 41.63 -25.17
C GLU A 374 1.05 40.33 -25.05
N ARG A 375 0.35 39.25 -24.68
CA ARG A 375 0.91 37.90 -24.52
C ARG A 375 -0.02 36.87 -25.17
N PRO A 376 -0.14 36.85 -26.51
CA PRO A 376 -1.02 35.93 -27.22
C PRO A 376 -0.56 34.47 -27.03
N PRO A 377 -1.49 33.49 -27.11
CA PRO A 377 -1.13 32.08 -27.08
C PRO A 377 -0.35 31.71 -28.36
N CYS A 378 0.90 31.26 -28.20
CA CYS A 378 1.75 30.85 -29.32
C CYS A 378 1.42 29.40 -29.74
N ILE A 379 0.42 29.24 -30.61
CA ILE A 379 0.06 27.95 -31.22
C ILE A 379 0.70 27.88 -32.61
N PRO A 380 1.61 26.93 -32.90
CA PRO A 380 2.23 26.80 -34.22
C PRO A 380 1.21 26.48 -35.32
N GLN A 381 1.40 27.06 -36.51
CA GLN A 381 0.50 26.86 -37.67
C GLN A 381 0.29 25.38 -38.01
N ALA A 382 1.34 24.56 -37.95
CA ALA A 382 1.26 23.11 -38.18
C ALA A 382 0.27 22.39 -37.23
N VAL A 383 0.05 22.89 -36.01
CA VAL A 383 -0.95 22.34 -35.08
C VAL A 383 -2.37 22.75 -35.49
N LEU A 384 -2.56 23.99 -35.93
CA LEU A 384 -3.86 24.49 -36.41
C LEU A 384 -4.28 23.77 -37.70
N GLU A 385 -3.36 23.62 -38.66
CA GLU A 385 -3.57 22.82 -39.87
C GLU A 385 -3.82 21.34 -39.54
N GLY A 386 -3.08 20.78 -38.57
CA GLY A 386 -3.29 19.41 -38.09
C GLY A 386 -4.68 19.21 -37.48
N MET A 387 -5.17 20.16 -36.68
CA MET A 387 -6.53 20.14 -36.15
C MET A 387 -7.59 20.26 -37.25
N ALA A 388 -7.39 21.16 -38.23
CA ALA A 388 -8.29 21.30 -39.37
C ALA A 388 -8.35 20.01 -40.23
N LYS A 389 -7.20 19.40 -40.54
CA LYS A 389 -7.12 18.11 -41.27
C LYS A 389 -7.75 16.96 -40.48
N GLN A 390 -7.59 16.92 -39.15
CA GLN A 390 -8.27 15.92 -38.30
C GLN A 390 -9.80 16.08 -38.29
N GLN A 391 -10.31 17.32 -38.39
CA GLN A 391 -11.74 17.60 -38.52
C GLN A 391 -12.28 17.29 -39.93
N ALA A 392 -11.46 17.45 -40.97
CA ALA A 392 -11.81 17.18 -42.37
C ALA A 392 -11.85 15.68 -42.77
N ALA A 393 -11.69 14.77 -41.81
CA ALA A 393 -11.89 13.31 -41.93
C ALA A 393 -10.92 12.50 -42.84
N GLU A 394 -9.94 13.09 -43.51
CA GLU A 394 -8.85 12.35 -44.16
C GLU A 394 -7.88 11.75 -43.13
N LYS A 395 -8.24 10.58 -42.62
CA LYS A 395 -7.40 9.78 -41.70
C LYS A 395 -6.61 8.71 -42.43
N GLU A 396 -5.53 9.12 -43.09
CA GLU A 396 -4.34 8.27 -43.05
C GLU A 396 -3.90 8.17 -41.58
N LYS A 397 -4.17 7.02 -40.95
CA LYS A 397 -3.72 6.76 -39.58
C LYS A 397 -2.19 6.65 -39.61
N ARG A 398 -1.50 7.72 -39.24
CA ARG A 398 -0.06 7.70 -38.98
C ARG A 398 0.27 6.54 -38.04
N LYS A 399 1.09 5.59 -38.51
CA LYS A 399 1.59 4.48 -37.68
C LYS A 399 2.24 5.06 -36.42
N LEU A 400 1.78 4.61 -35.26
CA LEU A 400 2.38 4.91 -33.97
C LEU A 400 3.53 3.95 -33.70
N GLU A 401 4.49 4.33 -32.84
CA GLU A 401 5.55 3.40 -32.41
C GLU A 401 4.98 2.16 -31.70
N ARG A 402 3.78 2.25 -31.10
CA ARG A 402 3.06 1.09 -30.59
C ARG A 402 2.62 0.11 -31.69
N ASP A 403 2.19 0.62 -32.85
CA ASP A 403 1.79 -0.23 -33.97
C ASP A 403 3.05 -0.93 -34.55
N LEU A 404 4.18 -0.22 -34.60
CA LEU A 404 5.49 -0.77 -34.96
C LEU A 404 6.01 -1.78 -33.93
N GLU A 405 5.76 -1.57 -32.63
CA GLU A 405 6.08 -2.52 -31.56
C GLU A 405 5.27 -3.81 -31.73
N GLU A 406 3.95 -3.71 -31.97
CA GLU A 406 3.07 -4.86 -32.23
C GLU A 406 3.45 -5.59 -33.53
N GLU A 407 3.86 -4.88 -34.60
CA GLU A 407 4.40 -5.48 -35.84
C GLU A 407 5.75 -6.20 -35.64
N ASN A 408 6.63 -5.69 -34.79
CA ASN A 408 8.01 -6.18 -34.63
C ASN A 408 8.23 -7.12 -33.43
N GLY A 409 7.20 -7.87 -33.04
CA GLY A 409 7.30 -8.94 -32.02
C GLY A 409 6.88 -8.55 -30.60
N GLY A 410 6.38 -7.32 -30.42
CA GLY A 410 5.73 -6.86 -29.20
C GLY A 410 6.67 -6.50 -28.04
N ALA A 411 6.03 -6.14 -26.92
CA ALA A 411 6.68 -5.61 -25.73
C ALA A 411 7.73 -6.58 -25.16
N GLY A 412 8.98 -6.11 -25.11
CA GLY A 412 10.13 -6.85 -24.60
C GLY A 412 10.98 -7.56 -25.66
N VAL A 413 10.52 -7.64 -26.91
CA VAL A 413 11.33 -8.08 -28.07
C VAL A 413 11.70 -6.88 -28.93
N TYR A 414 10.76 -5.98 -29.19
CA TYR A 414 11.02 -4.74 -29.92
C TYR A 414 12.00 -3.84 -29.16
N SER A 415 13.02 -3.35 -29.87
CA SER A 415 13.97 -2.36 -29.36
C SER A 415 13.88 -1.09 -30.21
N ALA A 416 13.18 -0.09 -29.70
CA ALA A 416 13.02 1.20 -30.39
C ALA A 416 14.36 1.97 -30.40
N SER A 417 14.89 2.28 -31.59
CA SER A 417 16.06 3.16 -31.71
C SER A 417 15.66 4.61 -31.40
N LEU A 418 16.28 5.19 -30.36
CA LEU A 418 16.10 6.60 -29.99
C LEU A 418 16.66 7.56 -31.06
N LYS A 419 17.68 7.11 -31.82
CA LYS A 419 18.40 7.89 -32.84
C LYS A 419 17.56 8.20 -34.07
N LYS A 420 16.57 7.35 -34.39
CA LYS A 420 15.64 7.45 -35.53
C LYS A 420 14.97 8.82 -35.69
N HIS A 421 14.71 9.51 -34.58
CA HIS A 421 13.99 10.80 -34.55
C HIS A 421 14.90 12.02 -34.37
N TYR A 422 16.22 11.84 -34.39
CA TYR A 422 17.13 12.98 -34.30
C TYR A 422 17.12 13.76 -35.61
N ILE A 423 17.23 15.09 -35.48
CA ILE A 423 17.34 16.01 -36.61
C ILE A 423 18.80 16.45 -36.64
N LEU A 424 19.55 15.90 -37.58
CA LEU A 424 20.97 16.19 -37.81
C LEU A 424 21.11 16.81 -39.21
N ASN A 425 22.23 17.47 -39.48
CA ASN A 425 22.48 18.09 -40.79
C ASN A 425 22.56 17.04 -41.92
N ASN A 426 23.09 15.85 -41.61
CA ASN A 426 23.09 14.68 -42.49
C ASN A 426 22.40 13.52 -41.76
N ASP A 427 21.53 12.79 -42.47
CA ASP A 427 20.76 11.70 -41.87
C ASP A 427 21.61 10.44 -41.57
N ASP A 428 22.70 10.24 -42.32
CA ASP A 428 23.60 9.08 -42.18
C ASP A 428 24.27 9.02 -40.79
N TRP A 429 24.57 10.20 -40.21
CA TRP A 429 25.25 10.33 -38.92
C TRP A 429 24.40 9.92 -37.70
N LYS A 430 23.12 9.58 -37.88
CA LYS A 430 22.24 9.22 -36.75
C LYS A 430 22.71 7.97 -36.01
N GLU A 431 23.24 6.99 -36.74
CA GLU A 431 23.66 5.72 -36.15
C GLU A 431 25.12 5.75 -35.63
N ASP A 432 25.89 6.80 -35.90
CA ASP A 432 27.27 6.96 -35.41
C ASP A 432 27.37 6.99 -33.87
N ILE A 433 28.48 6.47 -33.35
CA ILE A 433 28.75 6.37 -31.92
C ILE A 433 29.80 7.41 -31.55
N MET A 434 29.40 8.44 -30.82
CA MET A 434 30.34 9.44 -30.29
C MET A 434 31.21 8.79 -29.20
N PRO A 435 32.55 8.95 -29.23
CA PRO A 435 33.39 8.51 -28.12
C PRO A 435 33.12 9.37 -26.88
N GLU A 436 32.81 8.73 -25.75
CA GLU A 436 32.54 9.44 -24.48
C GLU A 436 33.84 9.80 -23.75
N ILE A 437 34.85 8.92 -23.79
CA ILE A 437 36.09 9.01 -23.03
C ILE A 437 37.29 8.76 -23.95
N LEU A 438 38.29 9.64 -23.88
CA LEU A 438 39.58 9.53 -24.54
C LEU A 438 40.69 9.80 -23.51
N ASP A 439 41.65 8.88 -23.38
CA ASP A 439 42.83 8.99 -22.49
C ASP A 439 42.54 9.53 -21.07
N GLY A 440 41.46 9.04 -20.47
CA GLY A 440 41.03 9.38 -19.11
C GLY A 440 40.22 10.67 -18.96
N HIS A 441 40.00 11.40 -20.06
CA HIS A 441 39.23 12.64 -20.12
C HIS A 441 37.90 12.41 -20.85
N ASN A 442 36.85 13.19 -20.55
CA ASN A 442 35.58 13.09 -21.28
C ASN A 442 35.67 13.95 -22.55
N VAL A 443 35.21 13.42 -23.68
CA VAL A 443 35.24 14.15 -24.96
C VAL A 443 34.30 15.36 -24.94
N TYR A 444 33.16 15.25 -24.25
CA TYR A 444 32.16 16.32 -24.10
C TYR A 444 32.73 17.62 -23.52
N ASP A 445 33.77 17.55 -22.70
CA ASP A 445 34.39 18.71 -22.05
C ASP A 445 35.20 19.57 -23.05
N PHE A 446 35.44 19.05 -24.27
CA PHE A 446 36.21 19.68 -25.35
C PHE A 446 35.38 19.96 -26.63
N ILE A 447 34.04 19.78 -26.59
CA ILE A 447 33.18 20.06 -27.75
C ILE A 447 32.80 21.55 -27.77
N ASP A 448 33.57 22.33 -28.52
CA ASP A 448 33.23 23.70 -28.93
C ASP A 448 33.16 23.80 -30.47
N PRO A 449 32.41 24.77 -31.04
CA PRO A 449 32.45 25.04 -32.47
C PRO A 449 33.83 25.58 -32.93
N ASP A 450 34.56 26.25 -32.03
CA ASP A 450 35.77 27.03 -32.35
C ASP A 450 37.08 26.34 -31.88
N VAL A 451 37.06 25.03 -31.57
CA VAL A 451 38.22 24.30 -31.00
C VAL A 451 39.48 24.47 -31.84
N LEU A 452 39.37 24.39 -33.17
CA LEU A 452 40.51 24.49 -34.08
C LEU A 452 41.20 25.85 -34.01
N GLN A 453 40.44 26.94 -33.83
CA GLN A 453 41.02 28.27 -33.70
C GLN A 453 41.78 28.42 -32.37
N ARG A 454 41.20 27.91 -31.27
CA ARG A 454 41.88 27.93 -29.97
C ARG A 454 43.12 27.03 -29.94
N LEU A 455 43.11 25.92 -30.68
CA LEU A 455 44.27 25.06 -30.86
C LEU A 455 45.39 25.80 -31.61
N GLU A 456 45.07 26.48 -32.72
CA GLU A 456 46.05 27.27 -33.49
C GLU A 456 46.63 28.44 -32.66
N GLU A 457 45.83 29.05 -31.79
CA GLU A 457 46.31 30.06 -30.82
C GLU A 457 47.27 29.45 -29.79
N LEU A 458 46.97 28.25 -29.27
CA LEU A 458 47.80 27.55 -28.28
C LEU A 458 49.11 27.00 -28.89
N GLU A 459 49.06 26.41 -30.08
CA GLU A 459 50.25 25.98 -30.84
C GLU A 459 51.18 27.17 -31.16
N ARG A 460 50.63 28.36 -31.37
CA ARG A 460 51.41 29.60 -31.57
C ARG A 460 52.07 30.08 -30.28
N GLU A 461 51.41 29.94 -29.12
CA GLU A 461 52.01 30.23 -27.81
C GLU A 461 53.08 29.18 -27.43
N GLU A 462 52.86 27.90 -27.73
CA GLU A 462 53.84 26.83 -27.51
C GLU A 462 55.07 26.97 -28.43
N GLY A 463 54.88 27.35 -29.70
CA GLY A 463 55.98 27.66 -30.61
C GLY A 463 56.86 28.80 -30.12
N LEU A 464 56.26 29.89 -29.62
CA LEU A 464 56.99 31.00 -29.00
C LEU A 464 57.76 30.55 -27.73
N ARG A 465 57.17 29.69 -26.89
CA ARG A 465 57.88 29.13 -25.73
C ARG A 465 59.00 28.17 -26.11
N ALA A 466 58.85 27.37 -27.16
CA ALA A 466 59.89 26.45 -27.60
C ALA A 466 61.13 27.22 -28.09
N GLU A 467 60.93 28.36 -28.78
CA GLU A 467 62.02 29.28 -29.14
C GLU A 467 62.69 29.93 -27.90
N GLU A 468 61.97 30.08 -26.78
CA GLU A 468 62.54 30.56 -25.50
C GLU A 468 63.21 29.45 -24.66
N GLU A 469 62.72 28.21 -24.69
CA GLU A 469 63.23 27.10 -23.86
C GLU A 469 64.48 26.40 -24.44
N ASP A 470 64.71 26.46 -25.76
CA ASP A 470 65.93 25.91 -26.40
C ASP A 470 67.22 26.64 -25.95
N ASP A 471 67.12 27.85 -25.38
CA ASP A 471 68.23 28.63 -24.83
C ASP A 471 68.63 28.24 -23.37
N ASP A 472 67.80 27.46 -22.65
CA ASP A 472 67.90 27.30 -21.17
C ASP A 472 68.34 25.89 -20.69
N PHE A 473 68.75 24.99 -21.60
CA PHE A 473 69.07 23.57 -21.31
C PHE A 473 70.57 23.19 -21.16
N GLU A 474 71.40 24.06 -20.58
CA GLU A 474 72.69 23.67 -19.98
C GLU A 474 72.68 23.86 -18.45
N MET A 475 72.56 22.77 -17.67
CA MET A 475 72.54 22.84 -16.21
C MET A 475 73.56 21.91 -15.52
N ASP A 476 74.60 22.51 -14.94
CA ASP A 476 75.69 21.85 -14.21
C ASP A 476 75.22 21.08 -12.96
N GLY A 477 75.17 19.75 -13.05
CA GLY A 477 74.85 18.84 -11.94
C GLY A 477 76.10 18.27 -11.26
N LYS A 478 76.39 18.68 -10.01
CA LYS A 478 77.50 18.11 -9.21
C LYS A 478 77.27 16.63 -8.88
N GLU A 479 78.13 15.75 -9.38
CA GLU A 479 78.11 14.32 -9.05
C GLU A 479 78.51 14.06 -7.57
N LEU A 480 77.82 13.13 -6.89
CA LEU A 480 78.20 12.69 -5.54
C LEU A 480 79.37 11.70 -5.59
N THR A 481 80.26 11.81 -4.59
CA THR A 481 81.50 11.04 -4.54
C THR A 481 81.28 9.54 -4.33
N LEU A 482 82.22 8.72 -4.81
CA LEU A 482 82.14 7.26 -4.74
C LEU A 482 81.95 6.73 -3.30
N GLU A 483 82.61 7.34 -2.31
CA GLU A 483 82.48 6.95 -0.90
C GLU A 483 81.06 7.18 -0.37
N GLU A 484 80.39 8.27 -0.78
CA GLU A 484 79.01 8.56 -0.39
C GLU A 484 78.04 7.54 -1.02
N GLN A 485 78.29 7.11 -2.26
CA GLN A 485 77.50 6.06 -2.91
C GLN A 485 77.67 4.70 -2.23
N GLU A 486 78.89 4.32 -1.85
CA GLU A 486 79.15 3.08 -1.11
C GLU A 486 78.51 3.09 0.29
N ALA A 487 78.65 4.18 1.04
CA ALA A 487 78.00 4.35 2.33
C ALA A 487 76.47 4.26 2.22
N LEU A 488 75.87 4.88 1.19
CA LEU A 488 74.44 4.82 0.93
C LEU A 488 74.01 3.40 0.53
N ALA A 489 74.83 2.66 -0.21
CA ALA A 489 74.62 1.25 -0.53
C ALA A 489 74.69 0.34 0.71
N GLU A 490 75.65 0.55 1.62
CA GLU A 490 75.72 -0.17 2.90
C GLU A 490 74.49 0.11 3.78
N ILE A 491 74.07 1.37 3.89
CA ILE A 491 72.85 1.75 4.62
C ILE A 491 71.63 1.04 4.03
N ARG A 492 71.50 0.99 2.69
CA ARG A 492 70.43 0.23 2.01
C ARG A 492 70.49 -1.27 2.31
N LYS A 493 71.67 -1.91 2.24
CA LYS A 493 71.87 -3.33 2.59
C LYS A 493 71.54 -3.63 4.07
N LYS A 494 71.97 -2.79 5.00
CA LYS A 494 71.70 -2.95 6.45
C LYS A 494 70.21 -2.76 6.76
N LYS A 495 69.55 -1.81 6.08
CA LYS A 495 68.10 -1.57 6.18
C LYS A 495 67.28 -2.75 5.63
N SER A 496 67.68 -3.34 4.50
CA SER A 496 66.96 -4.49 3.93
C SER A 496 67.06 -5.74 4.82
N LEU A 497 68.24 -6.03 5.38
CA LEU A 497 68.43 -7.11 6.38
C LEU A 497 67.55 -6.92 7.62
N LEU A 498 67.46 -5.69 8.15
CA LEU A 498 66.59 -5.37 9.29
C LEU A 498 65.10 -5.62 8.98
N ILE A 499 64.65 -5.23 7.78
CA ILE A 499 63.29 -5.48 7.30
C ILE A 499 63.01 -6.98 7.15
N GLN A 500 63.95 -7.75 6.60
CA GLN A 500 63.83 -9.21 6.50
C GLN A 500 63.72 -9.88 7.88
N GLN A 501 64.59 -9.52 8.83
CA GLN A 501 64.50 -10.03 10.21
C GLN A 501 63.19 -9.65 10.90
N HIS A 502 62.64 -8.47 10.62
CA HIS A 502 61.34 -8.06 11.14
C HIS A 502 60.20 -8.89 10.53
N ARG A 503 60.22 -9.14 9.21
CA ARG A 503 59.25 -10.02 8.54
C ARG A 503 59.27 -11.44 9.11
N ILE A 504 60.44 -12.04 9.32
CA ILE A 504 60.58 -13.37 9.93
C ILE A 504 59.98 -13.40 11.34
N LYS A 505 60.27 -12.39 12.17
CA LYS A 505 59.67 -12.29 13.52
C LYS A 505 58.15 -12.18 13.46
N LYS A 506 57.61 -11.43 12.49
CA LYS A 506 56.16 -11.26 12.30
C LYS A 506 55.48 -12.56 11.84
N SER A 507 56.05 -13.31 10.88
CA SER A 507 55.44 -14.58 10.43
C SER A 507 55.46 -15.67 11.50
N THR A 508 56.47 -15.70 12.38
CA THR A 508 56.41 -16.56 13.59
C THR A 508 55.36 -16.10 14.60
N ALA A 509 55.02 -14.81 14.64
CA ALA A 509 54.00 -14.28 15.56
C ALA A 509 52.55 -14.52 15.07
N GLU A 510 52.36 -14.63 13.75
CA GLU A 510 51.07 -15.01 13.15
C GLU A 510 50.74 -16.50 13.36
N SER A 511 51.75 -17.35 13.54
CA SER A 511 51.59 -18.80 13.75
C SER A 511 51.70 -19.25 15.22
N ARG A 512 52.35 -18.48 16.11
CA ARG A 512 52.44 -18.75 17.55
C ARG A 512 52.50 -17.45 18.39
N PRO A 513 51.90 -17.40 19.60
CA PRO A 513 52.02 -16.23 20.47
C PRO A 513 53.49 -15.91 20.79
N THR A 514 53.87 -14.63 20.70
CA THR A 514 55.23 -14.19 21.02
C THR A 514 55.49 -14.24 22.52
N VAL A 515 56.47 -15.07 22.93
CA VAL A 515 56.82 -15.23 24.34
C VAL A 515 57.42 -13.92 24.89
N PRO A 516 56.91 -13.37 26.00
CA PRO A 516 57.50 -12.17 26.61
C PRO A 516 58.95 -12.43 27.03
N ARG A 517 59.87 -11.47 26.76
CA ARG A 517 61.32 -11.60 27.02
C ARG A 517 61.71 -11.99 28.45
N LYS A 518 60.81 -11.83 29.43
CA LYS A 518 60.99 -12.28 30.82
C LYS A 518 61.06 -13.81 30.97
N PHE A 519 60.43 -14.56 30.06
CA PHE A 519 60.36 -16.02 30.07
C PHE A 519 61.26 -16.61 28.97
N ASP A 520 62.58 -16.47 29.13
CA ASP A 520 63.58 -16.98 28.19
C ASP A 520 63.74 -18.50 28.28
N LYS A 521 62.81 -19.22 27.63
CA LYS A 521 62.78 -20.69 27.59
C LYS A 521 64.00 -21.31 26.89
N GLU A 522 64.75 -20.53 26.12
CA GLU A 522 65.90 -20.99 25.34
C GLU A 522 67.26 -20.50 25.90
N ARG A 523 67.27 -19.76 27.03
CA ARG A 523 68.47 -19.13 27.63
C ARG A 523 69.30 -18.30 26.66
N LYS A 524 68.66 -17.67 25.67
CA LYS A 524 69.31 -16.89 24.60
C LYS A 524 69.73 -15.47 25.00
N PHE A 525 69.42 -15.01 26.22
CA PHE A 525 69.87 -13.73 26.78
C PHE A 525 71.05 -13.90 27.77
N THR A 526 72.21 -14.32 27.26
CA THR A 526 73.45 -14.38 28.04
C THR A 526 74.17 -13.02 28.08
N SER A 527 74.98 -12.79 29.11
CA SER A 527 75.86 -11.62 29.21
C SER A 527 76.88 -11.55 28.08
N GLU A 528 77.34 -12.69 27.57
CA GLU A 528 78.23 -12.77 26.39
C GLU A 528 77.55 -12.25 25.13
N ARG A 529 76.30 -12.64 24.87
CA ARG A 529 75.55 -12.16 23.69
C ARG A 529 75.29 -10.66 23.78
N MET A 530 74.92 -10.17 24.96
CA MET A 530 74.79 -8.74 25.22
C MET A 530 76.11 -8.01 24.94
N GLY A 531 77.24 -8.57 25.42
CA GLY A 531 78.57 -8.03 25.18
C GLY A 531 78.93 -7.94 23.70
N ARG A 532 78.70 -9.01 22.93
CA ARG A 532 78.93 -9.02 21.47
C ARG A 532 78.07 -7.97 20.74
N GLN A 533 76.81 -7.77 21.15
CA GLN A 533 75.94 -6.78 20.50
C GLN A 533 76.33 -5.34 20.84
N LEU A 534 76.77 -5.06 22.08
CA LEU A 534 77.27 -3.73 22.45
C LEU A 534 78.60 -3.42 21.77
N SER A 535 79.52 -4.39 21.70
CA SER A 535 80.79 -4.26 20.97
C SER A 535 80.56 -4.02 19.47
N ALA A 536 79.59 -4.70 18.84
CA ALA A 536 79.20 -4.44 17.44
C ALA A 536 78.50 -3.08 17.21
N LEU A 537 78.15 -2.36 18.28
CA LEU A 537 77.66 -0.97 18.27
C LEU A 537 78.76 0.03 18.72
N GLY A 538 80.00 -0.43 18.94
CA GLY A 538 81.12 0.41 19.38
C GLY A 538 81.17 0.72 20.89
N LEU A 539 80.39 0.02 21.72
CA LEU A 539 80.29 0.28 23.16
C LEU A 539 81.01 -0.81 23.99
N ASP A 540 81.84 -0.40 24.96
CA ASP A 540 82.54 -1.33 25.87
C ASP A 540 81.54 -2.05 26.81
N PRO A 541 81.46 -3.39 26.77
CA PRO A 541 80.52 -4.14 27.60
C PRO A 541 81.00 -4.42 29.03
N THR A 542 82.24 -4.10 29.42
CA THR A 542 82.82 -4.47 30.73
C THR A 542 81.95 -4.08 31.93
N LEU A 543 81.52 -2.82 32.01
CA LEU A 543 80.68 -2.28 33.08
C LEU A 543 79.30 -2.97 33.15
N ALA A 544 78.69 -3.25 31.99
CA ALA A 544 77.40 -3.93 31.91
C ALA A 544 77.49 -5.40 32.38
N ILE A 545 78.54 -6.12 31.95
CA ILE A 545 78.80 -7.51 32.36
C ILE A 545 79.06 -7.59 33.86
N ASN A 546 79.87 -6.66 34.42
CA ASN A 546 80.16 -6.62 35.85
C ASN A 546 78.91 -6.34 36.69
N ARG A 547 78.02 -5.43 36.24
CA ARG A 547 76.74 -5.14 36.89
C ARG A 547 75.75 -6.31 36.83
N ALA A 548 75.78 -7.10 35.76
CA ALA A 548 74.98 -8.32 35.66
C ALA A 548 75.51 -9.43 36.58
N ARG A 549 76.84 -9.64 36.62
CA ARG A 549 77.50 -10.62 37.50
C ARG A 549 77.35 -10.30 38.98
N SER A 550 77.37 -9.02 39.38
CA SER A 550 77.23 -8.63 40.80
C SER A 550 75.83 -8.85 41.35
N LYS A 551 74.77 -8.71 40.54
CA LYS A 551 73.38 -9.02 40.95
C LYS A 551 73.09 -10.52 41.07
N SER A 552 73.91 -11.40 40.50
CA SER A 552 73.73 -12.86 40.59
C SER A 552 74.35 -13.54 41.82
N ARG A 553 75.13 -12.83 42.65
CA ARG A 553 75.67 -13.37 43.93
C ARG A 553 74.92 -12.73 45.10
N GLY A 554 73.99 -13.49 45.70
CA GLY A 554 73.21 -13.03 46.86
C GLY A 554 74.09 -12.81 48.10
N ARG A 555 73.82 -11.71 48.83
CA ARG A 555 74.52 -11.39 50.09
C ARG A 555 73.67 -11.88 51.27
N LYS A 556 74.25 -12.72 52.13
CA LYS A 556 73.61 -13.19 53.39
C LYS A 556 73.26 -11.98 54.28
N ARG A 557 72.12 -12.05 54.98
CA ARG A 557 71.85 -11.32 56.22
C ARG A 557 71.97 -12.31 57.39
N GLU A 558 72.67 -11.92 58.43
CA GLU A 558 72.69 -12.63 59.71
C GLU A 558 71.52 -12.17 60.60
N ARG A 559 71.23 -12.95 61.66
CA ARG A 559 70.12 -12.71 62.59
C ARG A 559 70.56 -11.87 63.79
N SER A 560 69.67 -10.97 64.23
CA SER A 560 69.45 -10.66 65.65
C SER A 560 67.95 -10.46 65.89
N LEU A 561 67.54 -10.32 67.16
CA LEU A 561 66.23 -10.71 67.67
C LEU A 561 65.25 -9.55 67.97
N ASP A 562 63.97 -9.85 67.73
CA ASP A 562 62.75 -9.52 68.49
C ASP A 562 62.23 -8.07 68.71
N ARG A 563 60.88 -7.99 68.79
CA ARG A 563 59.96 -6.95 69.34
C ARG A 563 60.18 -5.43 69.09
N GLY A 564 59.18 -4.84 68.42
CA GLY A 564 58.37 -3.74 69.00
C GLY A 564 58.52 -2.29 68.49
N GLY A 565 57.53 -1.83 67.70
CA GLY A 565 56.87 -0.52 67.87
C GLY A 565 57.47 0.81 67.33
N ASN A 566 56.69 1.47 66.46
CA ASN A 566 56.26 2.89 66.49
C ASN A 566 56.66 3.89 65.36
N ASP A 567 55.61 4.35 64.64
CA ASP A 567 55.26 5.64 63.98
C ASP A 567 56.19 6.50 63.05
N GLY A 568 55.56 7.05 61.98
CA GLY A 568 55.69 8.47 61.56
C GLY A 568 56.29 8.84 60.18
N ASP A 569 55.45 9.12 59.16
CA ASP A 569 55.03 10.45 58.59
C ASP A 569 56.07 11.61 58.36
N VAL A 570 55.96 12.61 57.42
CA VAL A 570 54.98 12.99 56.36
C VAL A 570 55.54 14.03 55.31
N VAL A 571 55.28 13.79 53.99
CA VAL A 571 54.82 14.65 52.82
C VAL A 571 55.28 16.14 52.56
N MET A 572 55.19 16.56 51.26
CA MET A 572 55.06 17.94 50.63
C MET A 572 56.33 18.64 50.02
N ASP A 573 56.29 19.54 49.01
CA ASP A 573 55.43 19.81 47.79
C ASP A 573 56.05 20.94 46.86
N MET A 574 55.40 21.31 45.72
CA MET A 574 55.50 22.58 44.91
C MET A 574 56.75 22.89 43.99
N ASP A 575 56.73 23.64 42.84
CA ASP A 575 55.69 24.13 41.86
C ASP A 575 56.33 24.86 40.59
N VAL A 576 55.52 25.32 39.58
CA VAL A 576 55.71 26.42 38.54
C VAL A 576 56.19 26.16 37.05
N ASP A 577 55.29 26.47 36.07
CA ASP A 577 55.36 27.03 34.64
C ASP A 577 56.59 26.92 33.64
N GLN A 578 56.50 27.00 32.28
CA GLN A 578 55.39 26.80 31.29
C GLN A 578 55.76 26.29 29.82
N PRO A 579 55.92 27.05 28.69
CA PRO A 579 55.23 26.61 27.44
C PRO A 579 56.01 26.51 26.08
N ASN A 580 55.71 25.48 25.25
CA ASN A 580 55.25 25.66 23.84
C ASN A 580 54.94 24.38 22.99
N LYS A 581 53.95 24.53 22.09
CA LYS A 581 53.73 23.91 20.75
C LYS A 581 53.71 22.38 20.50
N LYS A 582 52.51 21.91 20.09
CA LYS A 582 52.14 21.17 18.83
C LYS A 582 52.84 19.81 18.53
N LEU A 583 52.18 18.74 18.02
CA LEU A 583 50.89 18.55 17.33
C LEU A 583 50.50 17.03 17.25
N ARG A 584 49.20 16.70 17.35
CA ARG A 584 48.44 15.54 16.75
C ARG A 584 48.98 14.07 16.91
N ALA A 585 48.17 13.01 16.82
CA ALA A 585 46.80 12.84 16.35
C ALA A 585 45.94 11.88 17.23
N ARG A 586 44.65 11.76 16.90
CA ARG A 586 43.59 11.09 17.67
C ARG A 586 43.37 9.62 17.26
N SER A 587 42.84 8.83 18.19
CA SER A 587 41.66 7.98 17.91
C SER A 587 40.83 7.79 19.19
N ARG A 588 39.51 8.01 19.09
CA ARG A 588 38.52 7.72 20.14
C ARG A 588 37.47 6.77 19.57
N SER A 589 36.98 5.85 20.40
CA SER A 589 35.83 4.98 20.09
C SER A 589 34.70 5.23 21.10
N LEU A 590 33.51 5.55 20.62
CA LEU A 590 32.22 5.35 21.32
C LEU A 590 31.08 5.39 20.27
N SER A 591 29.87 4.99 20.68
CA SER A 591 28.97 4.21 19.81
C SER A 591 27.52 4.70 19.67
N ARG A 592 26.86 4.21 18.60
CA ARG A 592 25.40 3.97 18.37
C ARG A 592 24.49 5.10 17.86
N LEU A 593 23.68 4.71 16.85
CA LEU A 593 22.26 5.08 16.53
C LEU A 593 21.95 6.58 16.38
N GLY A 594 21.22 7.10 15.39
CA GLY A 594 20.20 6.55 14.49
C GLY A 594 19.77 7.61 13.43
N PRO A 595 18.59 7.51 12.78
CA PRO A 595 18.48 7.77 11.33
C PRO A 595 17.84 9.12 10.93
N CYS A 596 18.02 9.53 9.66
CA CYS A 596 16.93 10.05 8.81
C CYS A 596 17.26 10.17 7.30
N HIS A 597 16.32 9.66 6.48
CA HIS A 597 15.90 10.03 5.11
C HIS A 597 16.82 10.77 4.11
N GLY A 598 16.89 10.22 2.89
CA GLY A 598 17.27 10.90 1.65
C GLY A 598 17.30 9.92 0.46
N HIS A 599 16.50 10.16 -0.59
CA HIS A 599 16.41 9.26 -1.75
C HIS A 599 17.70 9.26 -2.60
N GLN A 600 18.12 8.09 -3.10
CA GLN A 600 18.41 7.97 -4.53
C GLN A 600 18.28 6.54 -5.10
N VAL A 601 17.70 6.55 -6.30
CA VAL A 601 17.43 5.51 -7.29
C VAL A 601 18.39 4.31 -7.30
N LYS A 602 17.82 3.09 -7.31
CA LYS A 602 18.47 1.90 -7.88
C LYS A 602 18.16 1.84 -9.37
N LEU A 603 19.19 1.67 -10.20
CA LEU A 603 19.06 1.04 -11.51
C LEU A 603 20.14 -0.04 -11.64
N LEU A 604 19.72 -1.23 -12.06
CA LEU A 604 20.62 -2.34 -12.33
C LEU A 604 21.10 -2.25 -13.77
N GLN A 605 22.40 -2.32 -13.98
CA GLN A 605 22.96 -2.94 -15.19
C GLN A 605 24.03 -3.94 -14.76
N GLY A 606 23.87 -5.19 -15.18
CA GLY A 606 24.93 -6.19 -15.08
C GLY A 606 25.80 -6.14 -16.33
N ARG A 607 27.05 -6.60 -16.20
CA ARG A 607 27.81 -7.13 -17.35
C ARG A 607 28.23 -8.56 -17.09
N ALA A 608 28.15 -9.36 -18.14
CA ALA A 608 28.33 -10.79 -18.11
C ALA A 608 29.82 -11.19 -18.07
N SER A 609 30.08 -12.45 -17.69
CA SER A 609 31.23 -13.20 -18.19
C SER A 609 30.85 -14.67 -18.35
N ARG A 610 31.28 -15.25 -19.48
CA ARG A 610 30.89 -16.59 -19.98
C ARG A 610 31.79 -17.68 -19.37
N THR A 611 31.22 -18.87 -19.16
CA THR A 611 31.80 -20.22 -19.46
C THR A 611 30.73 -21.27 -19.13
N LEU A 612 30.06 -21.89 -20.11
CA LEU A 612 30.46 -23.07 -20.90
C LEU A 612 30.29 -24.43 -20.18
N LEU A 613 29.43 -25.27 -20.80
CA LEU A 613 29.29 -26.73 -20.72
C LEU A 613 29.18 -27.43 -19.35
N LYS A 614 28.02 -28.06 -19.13
CA LYS A 614 27.94 -29.54 -19.22
C LYS A 614 26.52 -30.03 -19.57
N ARG A 615 26.46 -31.00 -20.48
CA ARG A 615 25.27 -31.81 -20.79
C ARG A 615 24.96 -32.75 -19.61
N SER A 616 23.68 -33.05 -19.37
CA SER A 616 23.06 -34.38 -19.60
C SER A 616 22.04 -34.78 -18.53
N ARG A 617 20.80 -35.11 -18.97
CA ARG A 617 19.84 -36.10 -18.41
C ARG A 617 19.40 -35.87 -16.94
N LEU A 618 18.12 -35.96 -16.57
CA LEU A 618 16.95 -36.67 -17.14
C LEU A 618 15.73 -35.74 -17.20
#